data_AF-A0A853FKI4-F1
#
_entry.id   AF-A0A853FKI4-F1
#
_cell.length_a   1.000
_cell.length_b   1.000
_cell.length_c   1.000
_cell.angle_alpha   90.00
_cell.angle_beta   90.00
_cell.angle_gamma   90.00
#
_symmetry.space_group_name_H-M   'P 1'
#
loop_
_entity.id
_entity.type
_entity.pdbx_description
1 polymer ?
#
loop_
_entity_poly.entity_id
_entity_poly.type
_entity_poly.pdbx_seq_one_letter_code
_entity_poly.pdbx_strand_id
1 'polypeptide(L)'
;MFRIYFIPALITLNLLIGFAPWGGVSLALIIVLTYLAFPPDRVFHPNNMLFAYYGLYVVVSCGLNFILSMIGWEYQLPWGQTVFWDTFATYTLYQIEVTYLVLYFALYFFCGGAKSSAVGQPSVKLEIAEVSPPIVYATIGISIFLVVWFIQATAGIGQWLSDYSETYLSKREGYGLLNVAIAPVGTAAVFLLGVMTYHAQRKGRLVLLFLALLIILSFQAGFKSRLIVLIMIYLAPYLMKLRFSLKWVGRLAVIFFVLLYLGTLIRTGGFYASPAFFMEMLIGYFNTYQLHDWIVGTRNPDWFTTSYQVLIKPLQIFGYAGVDDDFDISVMLTKEFFPEQWYREHATQQWPLETELYLNYYGILLEPLPLIIYASVIGWLFRRAIIRMNLPMIPVFLLEFLRMFSMLRGTLIPWELPIYILQYLLVYAICRLALTGGGVRAISQYQHA
;
A
#
# COMPACT_ATOMS: atom_id res chain seq x y z
N MET A 1 -1.77 23.56 20.70
CA MET A 1 -1.02 23.27 21.94
C MET A 1 0.01 22.15 21.74
N PHE A 2 -0.35 20.98 21.22
CA PHE A 2 0.59 19.85 20.99
C PHE A 2 1.84 20.18 20.15
N ARG A 3 1.73 21.03 19.10
CA ARG A 3 2.86 21.35 18.21
C ARG A 3 4.02 22.10 18.88
N ILE A 4 3.76 22.84 19.96
CA ILE A 4 4.79 23.63 20.66
C ILE A 4 5.79 22.71 21.37
N TYR A 5 5.30 21.59 21.90
CA TYR A 5 6.12 20.60 22.59
C TYR A 5 6.72 19.53 21.66
N PHE A 6 6.41 19.58 20.36
CA PHE A 6 6.84 18.56 19.41
C PHE A 6 8.38 18.51 19.29
N ILE A 7 9.04 19.66 19.10
CA ILE A 7 10.49 19.71 18.93
C ILE A 7 11.24 19.29 20.22
N PRO A 8 10.90 19.81 21.43
CA PRO A 8 11.51 19.31 22.67
C PRO A 8 11.32 17.80 22.88
N ALA A 9 10.12 17.28 22.59
CA ALA A 9 9.84 15.85 22.69
C ALA A 9 10.66 15.04 21.67
N LEU A 10 10.76 15.50 20.42
CA LEU A 10 11.55 14.84 19.38
C LEU A 10 13.03 14.76 19.77
N ILE A 11 13.62 15.86 20.27
CA ILE A 11 15.00 15.88 20.75
C ILE A 11 15.20 14.89 21.90
N THR A 12 14.28 14.88 22.87
CA THR A 12 14.35 13.97 24.03
C THR A 12 14.27 12.51 23.58
N LEU A 13 13.34 12.17 22.69
CA LEU A 13 13.16 10.81 22.18
C LEU A 13 14.35 10.37 21.33
N ASN A 14 14.96 11.27 20.54
CA ASN A 14 16.19 10.99 19.80
C ASN A 14 17.35 10.63 20.73
N LEU A 15 17.54 11.39 21.82
CA LEU A 15 18.54 11.04 22.84
C LEU A 15 18.26 9.65 23.44
N LEU A 16 17.00 9.32 23.69
CA LEU A 16 16.63 8.00 24.17
C LEU A 16 16.87 6.88 23.13
N ILE A 17 16.76 7.15 21.83
CA ILE A 17 17.18 6.19 20.78
C ILE A 17 18.68 5.86 20.94
N GLY A 18 19.52 6.88 21.16
CA GLY A 18 20.97 6.71 21.23
C GLY A 18 21.48 6.10 22.55
N PHE A 19 20.77 6.29 23.66
CA PHE A 19 21.29 5.97 24.99
C PHE A 19 20.45 4.98 25.81
N ALA A 20 19.20 4.69 25.43
CA ALA A 20 18.36 3.75 26.16
C ALA A 20 18.37 2.36 25.51
N PRO A 21 18.30 1.26 26.30
CA PRO A 21 18.27 -0.11 25.77
C PRO A 21 17.09 -0.39 24.83
N TRP A 22 15.99 0.35 24.97
CA TRP A 22 14.78 0.20 24.17
C TRP A 22 14.58 1.39 23.21
N GLY A 23 15.62 1.73 22.45
CA GLY A 23 15.56 2.81 21.47
C GLY A 23 14.38 2.69 20.49
N GLY A 24 14.00 1.47 20.11
CA GLY A 24 12.83 1.21 19.27
C GLY A 24 11.50 1.75 19.83
N VAL A 25 11.33 1.76 21.16
CA VAL A 25 10.13 2.33 21.82
C VAL A 25 10.10 3.85 21.64
N SER A 26 11.25 4.50 21.77
CA SER A 26 11.39 5.94 21.53
C SER A 26 11.06 6.30 20.08
N LEU A 27 11.53 5.50 19.13
CA LEU A 27 11.17 5.61 17.71
C LEU A 27 9.66 5.45 17.47
N ALA A 28 9.03 4.43 18.07
CA ALA A 28 7.59 4.22 17.98
C ALA A 28 6.80 5.44 18.51
N LEU A 29 7.26 6.03 19.61
CA LEU A 29 6.68 7.25 20.16
C LEU A 29 6.87 8.46 19.22
N ILE A 30 8.01 8.60 18.56
CA ILE A 30 8.24 9.66 17.54
C ILE A 30 7.24 9.53 16.39
N ILE A 31 7.01 8.31 15.89
CA ILE A 31 6.06 8.03 14.81
C ILE A 31 4.64 8.45 15.21
N VAL A 32 4.17 7.99 16.38
CA VAL A 32 2.85 8.32 16.93
C VAL A 32 2.70 9.81 17.20
N LEU A 33 3.70 10.43 17.84
CA LEU A 33 3.68 11.84 18.18
C LEU A 33 3.63 12.73 16.93
N THR A 34 4.40 12.39 15.89
CA THR A 34 4.41 13.09 14.61
C THR A 34 3.02 13.05 13.96
N TYR A 35 2.39 11.87 13.95
CA TYR A 35 1.05 11.71 13.39
C TYR A 35 -0.01 12.51 14.17
N LEU A 36 0.05 12.49 15.51
CA LEU A 36 -0.88 13.22 16.36
C LEU A 36 -0.69 14.74 16.34
N ALA A 37 0.55 15.22 16.20
CA ALA A 37 0.88 16.65 16.14
C ALA A 37 0.54 17.26 14.76
N PHE A 38 0.65 16.48 13.70
CA PHE A 38 0.42 16.88 12.32
C PHE A 38 -0.60 15.97 11.62
N PRO A 39 -1.83 15.82 12.16
CA PRO A 39 -2.79 14.87 11.63
C PRO A 39 -3.26 15.33 10.25
N PRO A 40 -3.41 14.41 9.29
CA PRO A 40 -4.00 14.73 8.00
C PRO A 40 -5.51 15.03 8.12
N ASP A 41 -6.03 15.79 7.16
CA ASP A 41 -7.42 16.25 7.14
C ASP A 41 -8.41 15.24 6.50
N ARG A 42 -7.89 14.36 5.64
CA ARG A 42 -8.68 13.44 4.79
C ARG A 42 -8.24 11.99 4.98
N VAL A 43 -9.18 11.05 4.84
CA VAL A 43 -8.91 9.60 4.97
C VAL A 43 -7.87 9.13 3.96
N PHE A 44 -7.93 9.60 2.72
CA PHE A 44 -6.96 9.24 1.67
C PHE A 44 -5.76 10.18 1.59
N HIS A 45 -5.43 10.91 2.66
CA HIS A 45 -4.15 11.60 2.68
C HIS A 45 -3.00 10.57 2.71
N PRO A 46 -1.96 10.69 1.86
CA PRO A 46 -0.84 9.74 1.81
C PRO A 46 -0.19 9.44 3.17
N ASN A 47 -0.07 10.43 4.05
CA ASN A 47 0.42 10.24 5.43
C ASN A 47 -0.37 9.20 6.24
N ASN A 48 -1.65 8.95 5.94
CA ASN A 48 -2.39 7.87 6.61
C ASN A 48 -1.89 6.49 6.20
N MET A 49 -1.52 6.31 4.93
CA MET A 49 -0.94 5.04 4.46
C MET A 49 0.46 4.85 5.04
N LEU A 50 1.25 5.92 5.05
CA LEU A 50 2.58 5.91 5.69
C LEU A 50 2.47 5.54 7.17
N PHE A 51 1.59 6.22 7.92
CA PHE A 51 1.36 5.91 9.33
C PHE A 51 0.79 4.50 9.54
N ALA A 52 -0.09 4.02 8.67
CA ALA A 52 -0.60 2.65 8.77
C ALA A 52 0.53 1.61 8.61
N TYR A 53 1.46 1.83 7.69
CA TYR A 53 2.61 0.96 7.51
C TYR A 53 3.55 0.97 8.73
N TYR A 54 4.10 2.13 9.10
CA TYR A 54 5.00 2.25 10.25
C TYR A 54 4.30 1.92 11.58
N GLY A 55 2.99 2.18 11.67
CA GLY A 55 2.16 1.79 12.80
C GLY A 55 2.12 0.27 13.00
N LEU A 56 2.01 -0.50 11.93
CA LEU A 56 2.03 -1.97 12.00
C LEU A 56 3.45 -2.51 12.20
N TYR A 57 4.40 -2.05 11.38
CA TYR A 57 5.74 -2.64 11.30
C TYR A 57 6.71 -2.14 12.37
N VAL A 58 6.49 -0.94 12.94
CA VAL A 58 7.32 -0.40 14.03
C VAL A 58 6.51 -0.32 15.31
N VAL A 59 5.40 0.44 15.34
CA VAL A 59 4.71 0.75 16.60
C VAL A 59 4.11 -0.50 17.25
N VAL A 60 3.38 -1.32 16.47
CA VAL A 60 2.78 -2.55 16.99
C VAL A 60 3.84 -3.61 17.26
N SER A 61 4.76 -3.85 16.32
CA SER A 61 5.81 -4.86 16.46
C SER A 61 6.72 -4.57 17.67
N CYS A 62 7.28 -3.37 17.76
CA CYS A 62 8.14 -2.96 18.87
C CYS A 62 7.37 -2.84 20.18
N GLY A 63 6.19 -2.21 20.16
CA GLY A 63 5.37 -2.05 21.36
C GLY A 63 4.95 -3.39 21.98
N LEU A 64 4.55 -4.36 21.15
CA LEU A 64 4.21 -5.69 21.63
C LEU A 64 5.43 -6.44 22.16
N ASN A 65 6.56 -6.39 21.45
CA ASN A 65 7.80 -7.03 21.92
C ASN A 65 8.29 -6.45 23.25
N PHE A 66 8.22 -5.12 23.43
CA PHE A 66 8.51 -4.46 24.70
C PHE A 66 7.58 -4.92 25.83
N ILE A 67 6.26 -4.93 25.59
CA ILE A 67 5.27 -5.35 26.59
C ILE A 67 5.52 -6.81 27.01
N LEU A 68 5.75 -7.71 26.05
CA LEU A 68 6.04 -9.13 26.33
C LEU A 68 7.35 -9.30 27.11
N SER A 69 8.39 -8.55 26.78
CA SER A 69 9.65 -8.57 27.53
C SER A 69 9.46 -8.08 28.97
N MET A 70 8.71 -6.99 29.17
CA MET A 70 8.45 -6.40 30.49
C MET A 70 7.69 -7.32 31.44
N ILE A 71 6.83 -8.21 30.92
CA ILE A 71 6.10 -9.19 31.73
C ILE A 71 6.84 -10.53 31.87
N GLY A 72 8.06 -10.65 31.31
CA GLY A 72 8.83 -11.89 31.32
C GLY A 72 8.14 -13.01 30.54
N TRP A 73 7.55 -12.69 29.38
CA TRP A 73 6.78 -13.65 28.58
C TRP A 73 7.66 -14.80 28.09
N GLU A 74 7.24 -16.04 28.38
CA GLU A 74 7.84 -17.25 27.84
C GLU A 74 7.17 -17.60 26.50
N TYR A 75 7.94 -17.55 25.41
CA TYR A 75 7.44 -17.83 24.06
C TYR A 75 7.07 -19.30 23.91
N GLN A 76 5.86 -19.54 23.40
CA GLN A 76 5.28 -20.89 23.26
C GLN A 76 5.38 -21.43 21.83
N LEU A 77 5.63 -20.57 20.83
CA LEU A 77 5.83 -21.02 19.46
C LEU A 77 7.09 -21.90 19.35
N PRO A 78 7.09 -22.95 18.49
CA PRO A 78 8.21 -23.91 18.40
C PRO A 78 9.58 -23.29 18.06
N TRP A 79 9.57 -22.13 17.41
CA TRP A 79 10.75 -21.38 17.01
C TRP A 79 11.10 -20.23 17.97
N GLY A 80 10.34 -20.05 19.05
CA GLY A 80 10.58 -19.02 20.08
C GLY A 80 10.47 -17.58 19.55
N GLN A 81 11.18 -16.67 20.22
CA GLN A 81 11.30 -15.27 19.82
C GLN A 81 12.21 -15.13 18.60
N THR A 82 11.72 -14.45 17.56
CA THR A 82 12.46 -14.26 16.30
C THR A 82 12.85 -12.81 16.02
N VAL A 83 12.34 -11.85 16.81
CA VAL A 83 12.58 -10.42 16.64
C VAL A 83 12.98 -9.83 17.98
N PHE A 84 14.06 -9.05 18.01
CA PHE A 84 14.67 -8.50 19.22
C PHE A 84 14.88 -6.98 19.05
N TRP A 85 13.85 -6.18 19.35
CA TRP A 85 13.91 -4.72 19.12
C TRP A 85 14.92 -4.00 20.03
N ASP A 86 15.29 -4.60 21.15
CA ASP A 86 16.30 -4.13 22.09
C ASP A 86 17.74 -4.33 21.60
N THR A 87 17.95 -5.18 20.59
CA THR A 87 19.28 -5.46 20.03
C THR A 87 19.53 -4.80 18.69
N PHE A 88 18.56 -4.04 18.15
CA PHE A 88 18.72 -3.38 16.85
C PHE A 88 19.88 -2.37 16.89
N ALA A 89 20.63 -2.29 15.79
CA ALA A 89 21.66 -1.29 15.66
C ALA A 89 21.05 0.12 15.73
N THR A 90 21.73 1.03 16.45
CA THR A 90 21.30 2.43 16.56
C THR A 90 21.17 3.10 15.20
N TYR A 91 22.05 2.74 14.25
CA TYR A 91 21.95 3.19 12.86
C TYR A 91 20.62 2.82 12.22
N THR A 92 20.19 1.56 12.37
CA THR A 92 18.91 1.04 11.85
C THR A 92 17.75 1.89 12.38
N LEU A 93 17.73 2.15 13.69
CA LEU A 93 16.67 2.97 14.31
C LEU A 93 16.63 4.39 13.75
N TYR A 94 17.78 5.05 13.58
CA TYR A 94 17.84 6.38 12.99
C TYR A 94 17.48 6.39 11.50
N GLN A 95 17.83 5.35 10.74
CA GLN A 95 17.44 5.28 9.33
C GLN A 95 15.92 5.18 9.18
N ILE A 96 15.27 4.33 9.98
CA ILE A 96 13.80 4.23 10.03
C ILE A 96 13.18 5.58 10.40
N GLU A 97 13.75 6.28 11.39
CA GLU A 97 13.30 7.62 11.79
C GLU A 97 13.41 8.63 10.63
N VAL A 98 14.58 8.73 10.01
CA VAL A 98 14.86 9.68 8.93
C VAL A 98 13.93 9.41 7.74
N THR A 99 13.83 8.16 7.30
CA THR A 99 12.93 7.77 6.22
C THR A 99 11.48 8.16 6.53
N TYR A 100 10.99 7.83 7.73
CA TYR A 100 9.63 8.19 8.15
C TYR A 100 9.42 9.70 8.17
N LEU A 101 10.27 10.46 8.87
CA LEU A 101 10.11 11.90 9.04
C LEU A 101 10.23 12.65 7.71
N VAL A 102 11.22 12.32 6.89
CA VAL A 102 11.39 12.93 5.56
C VAL A 102 10.15 12.68 4.72
N LEU A 103 9.71 11.43 4.61
CA LEU A 103 8.56 11.07 3.78
C LEU A 103 7.26 11.69 4.33
N TYR A 104 7.06 11.65 5.66
CA TYR A 104 5.89 12.21 6.32
C TYR A 104 5.76 13.71 6.09
N PHE A 105 6.83 14.46 6.35
CA PHE A 105 6.82 15.90 6.19
C PHE A 105 6.82 16.31 4.71
N ALA A 106 7.57 15.63 3.83
CA ALA A 106 7.52 15.89 2.40
C ALA A 106 6.09 15.70 1.86
N LEU A 107 5.43 14.59 2.20
CA LEU A 107 4.04 14.35 1.82
C LEU A 107 3.10 15.40 2.45
N TYR A 108 3.29 15.77 3.72
CA TYR A 108 2.51 16.82 4.38
C TYR A 108 2.62 18.16 3.65
N PHE A 109 3.84 18.58 3.28
CA PHE A 109 4.09 19.83 2.57
C PHE A 109 3.57 19.79 1.14
N PHE A 110 3.90 18.75 0.37
CA PHE A 110 3.44 18.63 -1.01
C PHE A 110 1.92 18.42 -1.09
N CYS A 111 1.27 17.73 -0.15
CA CYS A 111 -0.19 17.61 -0.14
C CYS A 111 -0.92 18.89 0.31
N GLY A 112 -0.21 19.88 0.87
CA GLY A 112 -0.73 21.21 1.19
C GLY A 112 -1.09 21.45 2.66
N GLY A 113 -0.41 20.78 3.60
CA GLY A 113 -0.70 20.65 5.04
C GLY A 113 -0.82 21.90 5.90
N ALA A 114 -1.00 23.11 5.36
CA ALA A 114 -1.31 24.30 6.17
C ALA A 114 -2.33 25.24 5.51
N LYS A 115 -2.42 25.26 4.17
CA LYS A 115 -3.27 26.22 3.45
C LYS A 115 -4.65 25.67 3.09
N SER A 116 -4.86 24.35 3.19
CA SER A 116 -6.17 23.72 2.90
C SER A 116 -7.23 24.03 3.97
N SER A 117 -6.82 24.44 5.18
CA SER A 117 -7.71 24.75 6.31
C SER A 117 -8.07 26.24 6.44
N ALA A 118 -7.33 27.15 5.81
CA ALA A 118 -7.45 28.60 6.03
C ALA A 118 -8.17 29.37 4.92
N VAL A 119 -8.35 28.78 3.73
CA VAL A 119 -9.24 29.33 2.71
C VAL A 119 -10.50 28.50 2.78
N GLY A 120 -11.59 29.09 3.25
CA GLY A 120 -12.92 28.48 3.24
C GLY A 120 -13.10 27.80 1.90
N GLN A 121 -12.99 26.47 1.89
CA GLN A 121 -13.23 25.72 0.68
C GLN A 121 -14.68 26.07 0.34
N PRO A 122 -14.94 26.73 -0.80
CA PRO A 122 -16.31 26.92 -1.22
C PRO A 122 -16.94 25.53 -1.14
N SER A 123 -18.18 25.44 -0.69
CA SER A 123 -18.96 24.23 -0.90
C SER A 123 -18.99 24.03 -2.42
N VAL A 124 -17.98 23.35 -2.96
CA VAL A 124 -17.88 23.00 -4.36
C VAL A 124 -19.00 21.98 -4.50
N LYS A 125 -20.19 22.50 -4.79
CA LYS A 125 -21.22 21.71 -5.44
C LYS A 125 -20.52 21.19 -6.67
N LEU A 126 -20.14 19.92 -6.64
CA LEU A 126 -19.74 19.23 -7.85
C LEU A 126 -20.91 19.45 -8.80
N GLU A 127 -20.71 20.28 -9.82
CA GLU A 127 -21.40 20.04 -11.08
C GLU A 127 -20.83 18.71 -11.56
N ILE A 128 -21.60 17.68 -11.24
CA ILE A 128 -21.26 16.28 -11.43
C ILE A 128 -21.05 16.08 -12.92
N ALA A 129 -19.89 15.56 -13.31
CA ALA A 129 -19.68 15.12 -14.67
C ALA A 129 -20.73 14.07 -15.00
N GLU A 130 -21.44 14.26 -16.11
CA GLU A 130 -22.37 13.24 -16.61
C GLU A 130 -21.55 12.01 -16.98
N VAL A 131 -21.93 10.86 -16.42
CA VAL A 131 -21.33 9.57 -16.74
C VAL A 131 -22.10 9.00 -17.91
N SER A 132 -21.43 8.74 -19.04
CA SER A 132 -22.04 8.11 -20.22
C SER A 132 -22.35 6.63 -19.94
N PRO A 133 -23.63 6.23 -19.75
CA PRO A 133 -23.96 4.84 -19.42
C PRO A 133 -23.52 3.83 -20.49
N PRO A 134 -23.61 4.11 -21.81
CA PRO A 134 -23.10 3.20 -22.84
C PRO A 134 -21.62 2.85 -22.65
N ILE A 135 -20.78 3.85 -22.32
CA ILE A 135 -19.34 3.62 -22.12
C ILE A 135 -19.11 2.79 -20.86
N VAL A 136 -19.86 3.02 -19.78
CA VAL A 136 -19.78 2.19 -18.57
C VAL A 136 -20.14 0.74 -18.85
N TYR A 137 -21.29 0.48 -19.48
CA TYR A 137 -21.70 -0.89 -19.79
C TYR A 137 -20.77 -1.57 -20.80
N ALA A 138 -20.24 -0.84 -21.78
CA ALA A 138 -19.23 -1.36 -22.70
C ALA A 138 -17.93 -1.75 -21.95
N THR A 139 -17.46 -0.90 -21.03
CA THR A 139 -16.25 -1.18 -20.23
C THR A 139 -16.46 -2.40 -19.32
N ILE A 140 -17.65 -2.55 -18.72
CA ILE A 140 -18.04 -3.75 -17.96
C ILE A 140 -18.04 -4.99 -18.87
N GLY A 141 -18.66 -4.91 -20.05
CA GLY A 141 -18.71 -6.01 -21.01
C GLY A 141 -17.33 -6.46 -21.46
N ILE A 142 -16.44 -5.51 -21.80
CA ILE A 142 -15.04 -5.77 -22.15
C ILE A 142 -14.30 -6.41 -20.97
N SER A 143 -14.51 -5.91 -19.75
CA SER A 143 -13.88 -6.48 -18.55
C SER A 143 -14.26 -7.95 -18.35
N ILE A 144 -15.55 -8.26 -18.47
CA ILE A 144 -16.05 -9.64 -18.36
C ILE A 144 -15.50 -10.50 -19.49
N PHE A 145 -15.51 -10.00 -20.72
CA PHE A 145 -14.96 -10.71 -21.88
C PHE A 145 -13.49 -11.07 -21.68
N LEU A 146 -12.66 -10.12 -21.20
CA LEU A 146 -11.25 -10.38 -20.94
C LEU A 146 -11.04 -11.43 -19.85
N VAL A 147 -11.85 -11.42 -18.78
CA VAL A 147 -11.80 -12.46 -17.74
C VAL A 147 -12.20 -13.83 -18.29
N VAL A 148 -13.28 -13.89 -19.07
CA VAL A 148 -13.72 -15.15 -19.71
C VAL A 148 -12.64 -15.67 -20.64
N TRP A 149 -12.04 -14.78 -21.46
CA TRP A 149 -10.92 -15.15 -22.31
C TRP A 149 -9.75 -15.69 -21.49
N PHE A 150 -9.38 -15.05 -20.37
CA PHE A 150 -8.32 -15.52 -19.51
C PHE A 150 -8.59 -16.91 -18.92
N ILE A 151 -9.80 -17.13 -18.42
CA ILE A 151 -10.21 -18.43 -17.87
C ILE A 151 -10.15 -19.51 -18.96
N GLN A 152 -10.61 -19.22 -20.17
CA GLN A 152 -10.59 -20.18 -21.28
C GLN A 152 -9.18 -20.43 -21.83
N ALA A 153 -8.35 -19.39 -21.91
CA ALA A 153 -6.99 -19.50 -22.44
C ALA A 153 -6.05 -20.26 -21.49
N THR A 154 -6.31 -20.24 -20.18
CA THR A 154 -5.48 -20.92 -19.18
C THR A 154 -5.85 -22.41 -19.03
N ALA A 155 -7.04 -22.70 -18.51
CA ALA A 155 -7.43 -24.07 -18.16
C ALA A 155 -8.91 -24.40 -18.41
N GLY A 156 -9.72 -23.42 -18.83
CA GLY A 156 -11.16 -23.57 -18.99
C GLY A 156 -11.94 -23.50 -17.68
N ILE A 157 -13.22 -23.12 -17.75
CA ILE A 157 -14.06 -22.88 -16.57
C ILE A 157 -14.25 -24.13 -15.69
N GLY A 158 -14.27 -25.32 -16.30
CA GLY A 158 -14.43 -26.58 -15.56
C GLY A 158 -13.30 -26.77 -14.55
N GLN A 159 -12.05 -26.57 -14.98
CA GLN A 159 -10.91 -26.75 -14.11
C GLN A 159 -10.79 -25.65 -13.05
N TRP A 160 -11.08 -24.41 -13.42
CA TRP A 160 -11.12 -23.29 -12.47
C TRP A 160 -12.12 -23.50 -11.32
N LEU A 161 -13.22 -24.22 -11.57
CA LEU A 161 -14.24 -24.54 -10.56
C LEU A 161 -13.91 -25.81 -9.76
N SER A 162 -13.39 -26.85 -10.43
CA SER A 162 -13.09 -28.13 -9.77
C SER A 162 -11.80 -28.10 -8.96
N ASP A 163 -10.80 -27.35 -9.43
CA ASP A 163 -9.48 -27.24 -8.79
C ASP A 163 -8.92 -25.82 -8.90
N TYR A 164 -9.54 -24.91 -8.13
CA TYR A 164 -9.16 -23.50 -8.11
C TYR A 164 -7.70 -23.28 -7.69
N SER A 165 -7.24 -24.01 -6.66
CA SER A 165 -5.92 -23.76 -6.06
C SER A 165 -4.79 -24.15 -7.01
N GLU A 166 -4.85 -25.36 -7.59
CA GLU A 166 -3.85 -25.81 -8.55
C GLU A 166 -3.86 -24.93 -9.81
N THR A 167 -5.05 -24.66 -10.35
CA THR A 167 -5.21 -23.87 -11.57
C THR A 167 -4.70 -22.44 -11.40
N TYR A 168 -5.01 -21.80 -10.27
CA TYR A 168 -4.54 -20.45 -9.97
C TYR A 168 -3.02 -20.38 -9.77
N LEU A 169 -2.40 -21.40 -9.16
CA LEU A 169 -0.96 -21.39 -8.87
C LEU A 169 -0.10 -21.78 -10.08
N SER A 170 -0.50 -22.79 -10.84
CA SER A 170 0.36 -23.43 -11.85
C SER A 170 -0.05 -23.16 -13.30
N LYS A 171 -1.34 -23.00 -13.59
CA LYS A 171 -1.84 -22.98 -14.98
C LYS A 171 -2.03 -21.58 -15.59
N ARG A 172 -1.68 -20.54 -14.84
CA ARG A 172 -1.73 -19.14 -15.31
C ARG A 172 -0.44 -18.65 -15.96
N GLU A 173 0.62 -19.46 -15.88
CA GLU A 173 1.94 -19.07 -16.36
C GLU A 173 1.92 -18.79 -17.87
N GLY A 174 2.63 -17.76 -18.31
CA GLY A 174 2.62 -17.31 -19.72
C GLY A 174 1.45 -16.37 -20.12
N TYR A 175 0.38 -16.28 -19.33
CA TYR A 175 -0.78 -15.41 -19.65
C TYR A 175 -0.76 -14.04 -18.94
N GLY A 176 0.41 -13.59 -18.48
CA GLY A 176 0.58 -12.36 -17.71
C GLY A 176 0.09 -11.09 -18.44
N LEU A 177 0.27 -11.01 -19.77
CA LEU A 177 -0.16 -9.85 -20.57
C LEU A 177 -1.68 -9.66 -20.54
N LEU A 178 -2.46 -10.75 -20.53
CA LEU A 178 -3.91 -10.66 -20.47
C LEU A 178 -4.36 -10.15 -19.09
N ASN A 179 -3.69 -10.56 -18.02
CA ASN A 179 -3.91 -10.01 -16.68
C ASN A 179 -3.53 -8.51 -16.60
N VAL A 180 -2.46 -8.10 -17.28
CA VAL A 180 -2.06 -6.68 -17.40
C VAL A 180 -3.15 -5.83 -18.09
N ALA A 181 -3.94 -6.40 -18.99
CA ALA A 181 -5.09 -5.72 -19.62
C ALA A 181 -6.37 -5.77 -18.76
N ILE A 182 -6.66 -6.90 -18.12
CA ILE A 182 -7.84 -7.06 -17.23
C ILE A 182 -7.79 -6.06 -16.07
N ALA A 183 -6.62 -5.90 -15.45
CA ALA A 183 -6.46 -5.07 -14.26
C ALA A 183 -6.91 -3.61 -14.47
N PRO A 184 -6.42 -2.84 -15.46
CA PRO A 184 -6.84 -1.45 -15.67
C PRO A 184 -8.29 -1.34 -16.16
N VAL A 185 -8.74 -2.19 -17.09
CA VAL A 185 -10.12 -2.12 -17.62
C VAL A 185 -11.13 -2.44 -16.50
N GLY A 186 -10.87 -3.48 -15.71
CA GLY A 186 -11.71 -3.85 -14.56
C GLY A 186 -11.74 -2.77 -13.48
N THR A 187 -10.60 -2.13 -13.18
CA THR A 187 -10.56 -1.00 -12.24
C THR A 187 -11.40 0.18 -12.75
N ALA A 188 -11.27 0.53 -14.04
CA ALA A 188 -12.06 1.61 -14.64
C ALA A 188 -13.55 1.29 -14.64
N ALA A 189 -13.95 0.06 -15.00
CA ALA A 189 -15.34 -0.40 -14.95
C ALA A 189 -15.95 -0.25 -13.55
N VAL A 190 -15.24 -0.72 -12.53
CA VAL A 190 -15.69 -0.66 -11.13
C VAL A 190 -15.76 0.78 -10.63
N PHE A 191 -14.79 1.62 -10.96
CA PHE A 191 -14.81 3.04 -10.61
C PHE A 191 -16.01 3.76 -11.23
N LEU A 192 -16.22 3.60 -12.54
CA LEU A 192 -17.30 4.24 -13.27
C LEU A 192 -18.68 3.76 -12.79
N LEU A 193 -18.81 2.48 -12.48
CA LEU A 193 -20.03 1.94 -11.86
C LEU A 193 -20.25 2.55 -10.47
N GLY A 194 -19.19 2.79 -9.70
CA GLY A 194 -19.23 3.52 -8.42
C GLY A 194 -19.76 4.95 -8.58
N VAL A 195 -19.24 5.70 -9.56
CA VAL A 195 -19.73 7.06 -9.88
C VAL A 195 -21.19 7.02 -10.34
N MET A 196 -21.55 6.12 -11.24
CA MET A 196 -22.93 5.97 -11.70
C MET A 196 -23.89 5.61 -10.55
N THR A 197 -23.47 4.74 -9.63
CA THR A 197 -24.27 4.39 -8.44
C THR A 197 -24.41 5.54 -7.45
N TYR A 198 -23.37 6.36 -7.32
CA TYR A 198 -23.40 7.55 -6.47
C TYR A 198 -24.51 8.54 -6.92
N HIS A 199 -24.77 8.63 -8.22
CA HIS A 199 -25.79 9.53 -8.79
C HIS A 199 -27.16 8.89 -9.02
N ALA A 200 -27.27 7.57 -8.99
CA ALA A 200 -28.53 6.88 -9.23
C ALA A 200 -29.54 7.06 -8.08
N GLN A 201 -30.80 7.33 -8.44
CA GLN A 201 -31.92 7.33 -7.49
C GLN A 201 -32.21 5.92 -6.95
N ARG A 202 -32.09 4.89 -7.81
CA ARG A 202 -32.31 3.47 -7.46
C ARG A 202 -30.99 2.70 -7.48
N LYS A 203 -30.34 2.61 -6.31
CA LYS A 203 -28.99 2.05 -6.20
C LYS A 203 -28.93 0.52 -6.25
N GLY A 204 -29.99 -0.18 -5.84
CA GLY A 204 -29.97 -1.64 -5.63
C GLY A 204 -29.51 -2.46 -6.84
N ARG A 205 -29.98 -2.14 -8.05
CA ARG A 205 -29.56 -2.84 -9.28
C ARG A 205 -28.08 -2.65 -9.60
N LEU A 206 -27.56 -1.44 -9.37
CA LEU A 206 -26.15 -1.14 -9.63
C LEU A 206 -25.22 -1.74 -8.57
N VAL A 207 -25.68 -1.81 -7.33
CA VAL A 207 -24.98 -2.54 -6.26
C VAL A 207 -24.94 -4.04 -6.58
N LEU A 208 -26.04 -4.65 -7.04
CA LEU A 208 -26.04 -6.05 -7.45
C LEU A 208 -25.09 -6.31 -8.63
N LEU A 209 -25.10 -5.43 -9.63
CA LEU A 209 -24.16 -5.49 -10.76
C LEU A 209 -22.71 -5.37 -10.27
N PHE A 210 -22.43 -4.48 -9.32
CA PHE A 210 -21.12 -4.35 -8.70
C PHE A 210 -20.71 -5.64 -7.98
N LEU A 211 -21.59 -6.26 -7.19
CA LEU A 211 -21.30 -7.51 -6.50
C LEU A 211 -20.98 -8.65 -7.48
N ALA A 212 -21.74 -8.77 -8.57
CA ALA A 212 -21.47 -9.74 -9.62
C ALA A 212 -20.11 -9.49 -10.28
N LEU A 213 -19.83 -8.23 -10.66
CA LEU A 213 -18.56 -7.84 -11.27
C LEU A 213 -17.37 -8.04 -10.32
N LEU A 214 -17.56 -7.78 -9.02
CA LEU A 214 -16.56 -7.98 -7.98
C LEU A 214 -16.13 -9.44 -7.90
N ILE A 215 -17.10 -10.36 -7.90
CA ILE A 215 -16.83 -11.81 -7.89
C ILE A 215 -16.04 -12.21 -9.15
N ILE A 216 -16.52 -11.82 -10.33
CA ILE A 216 -15.89 -12.16 -11.61
C ILE A 216 -14.44 -11.64 -11.69
N LEU A 217 -14.22 -10.37 -11.37
CA LEU A 217 -12.88 -9.76 -11.44
C LEU A 217 -11.93 -10.26 -10.35
N SER A 218 -12.44 -10.62 -9.17
CA SER A 218 -11.60 -11.12 -8.06
C SER A 218 -11.24 -12.59 -8.22
N PHE A 219 -12.07 -13.37 -8.91
CA PHE A 219 -11.89 -14.82 -9.09
C PHE A 219 -10.53 -15.15 -9.75
N GLN A 220 -10.21 -14.49 -10.87
CA GLN A 220 -8.97 -14.74 -11.62
C GLN A 220 -7.70 -14.17 -10.96
N ALA A 221 -7.84 -13.09 -10.19
CA ALA A 221 -6.72 -12.34 -9.60
C ALA A 221 -6.35 -12.81 -8.18
N GLY A 222 -7.04 -13.83 -7.65
CA GLY A 222 -6.94 -14.24 -6.26
C GLY A 222 -7.76 -13.31 -5.35
N PHE A 223 -8.72 -13.89 -4.63
CA PHE A 223 -9.71 -13.15 -3.82
C PHE A 223 -9.13 -12.20 -2.76
N LYS A 224 -7.87 -12.35 -2.35
CA LYS A 224 -7.31 -11.69 -1.16
C LYS A 224 -7.16 -10.17 -1.30
N SER A 225 -6.22 -9.69 -2.11
CA SER A 225 -5.90 -8.25 -2.19
C SER A 225 -6.78 -7.51 -3.20
N ARG A 226 -7.12 -8.15 -4.33
CA ARG A 226 -7.88 -7.51 -5.42
C ARG A 226 -9.28 -7.10 -4.99
N LEU A 227 -9.95 -7.93 -4.19
CA LEU A 227 -11.31 -7.66 -3.72
C LEU A 227 -11.39 -6.36 -2.92
N ILE A 228 -10.46 -6.15 -1.98
CA ILE A 228 -10.40 -4.94 -1.14
C ILE A 228 -10.15 -3.71 -2.02
N VAL A 229 -9.21 -3.81 -2.96
CA VAL A 229 -8.90 -2.73 -3.92
C VAL A 229 -10.15 -2.35 -4.71
N LEU A 230 -10.88 -3.31 -5.28
CA LEU A 230 -12.07 -3.05 -6.08
C LEU A 230 -13.22 -2.44 -5.25
N ILE A 231 -13.41 -2.88 -4.00
CA ILE A 231 -14.38 -2.26 -3.09
C ILE A 231 -14.01 -0.80 -2.82
N MET A 232 -12.73 -0.51 -2.52
CA MET A 232 -12.28 0.86 -2.29
C MET A 232 -12.46 1.75 -3.54
N ILE A 233 -12.17 1.22 -4.73
CA ILE A 233 -12.36 1.91 -6.00
C ILE A 233 -13.84 2.22 -6.27
N TYR A 234 -14.74 1.26 -6.02
CA TYR A 234 -16.18 1.46 -6.15
C TYR A 234 -16.72 2.52 -5.18
N LEU A 235 -16.25 2.47 -3.93
CA LEU A 235 -16.65 3.40 -2.88
C LEU A 235 -15.92 4.74 -2.93
N ALA A 236 -14.95 4.92 -3.83
CA ALA A 236 -14.13 6.12 -3.95
C ALA A 236 -14.94 7.44 -3.95
N PRO A 237 -16.06 7.56 -4.69
CA PRO A 237 -16.85 8.80 -4.69
C PRO A 237 -17.41 9.18 -3.31
N TYR A 238 -17.66 8.19 -2.46
CA TYR A 238 -18.12 8.39 -1.07
C TYR A 238 -16.94 8.66 -0.14
N LEU A 239 -15.90 7.84 -0.22
CA LEU A 239 -14.76 7.85 0.71
C LEU A 239 -13.93 9.13 0.61
N MET A 240 -13.86 9.77 -0.56
CA MET A 240 -13.08 10.99 -0.77
C MET A 240 -13.58 12.22 -0.03
N LYS A 241 -14.86 12.21 0.40
CA LYS A 241 -15.45 13.31 1.18
C LYS A 241 -15.28 13.11 2.68
N LEU A 242 -14.80 11.95 3.11
CA LEU A 242 -14.64 11.64 4.51
C LEU A 242 -13.47 12.44 5.09
N ARG A 243 -13.82 13.30 6.05
CA ARG A 243 -12.83 13.92 6.92
C ARG A 243 -12.25 12.86 7.83
N PHE A 244 -10.95 12.97 8.03
CA PHE A 244 -10.24 12.10 8.93
C PHE A 244 -10.65 12.39 10.39
N SER A 245 -10.80 11.33 11.18
CA SER A 245 -10.97 11.43 12.63
C SER A 245 -10.18 10.32 13.29
N LEU A 246 -9.51 10.64 14.39
CA LEU A 246 -8.73 9.65 15.14
C LEU A 246 -9.61 8.49 15.67
N LYS A 247 -10.89 8.76 15.95
CA LYS A 247 -11.88 7.72 16.32
C LYS A 247 -12.05 6.67 15.22
N TRP A 248 -11.98 7.08 13.94
CA TRP A 248 -12.06 6.16 12.82
C TRP A 248 -10.82 5.28 12.72
N VAL A 249 -9.63 5.80 13.01
CA VAL A 249 -8.40 4.98 13.04
C VAL A 249 -8.48 3.89 14.09
N GLY A 250 -8.91 4.22 15.32
CA GLY A 250 -9.07 3.22 16.37
C GLY A 250 -10.04 2.10 15.95
N ARG A 251 -11.18 2.45 15.34
CA ARG A 251 -12.15 1.46 14.83
C ARG A 251 -11.58 0.62 13.68
N LEU A 252 -10.90 1.25 12.72
CA LEU A 252 -10.28 0.55 11.60
C LEU A 252 -9.17 -0.40 12.08
N ALA A 253 -8.37 0.01 13.06
CA ALA A 253 -7.35 -0.83 13.67
C ALA A 253 -7.97 -2.07 14.34
N VAL A 254 -9.02 -1.89 15.15
CA VAL A 254 -9.73 -3.03 15.78
C VAL A 254 -10.31 -3.97 14.72
N ILE A 255 -11.00 -3.43 13.70
CA ILE A 255 -11.55 -4.24 12.60
C ILE A 255 -10.43 -4.98 11.87
N PHE A 256 -9.32 -4.30 11.58
CA PHE A 256 -8.16 -4.89 10.92
C PHE A 256 -7.58 -6.05 11.72
N PHE A 257 -7.33 -5.90 13.02
CA PHE A 257 -6.77 -6.97 13.85
C PHE A 257 -7.75 -8.15 14.03
N VAL A 258 -9.05 -7.89 14.13
CA VAL A 258 -10.07 -8.96 14.14
C VAL A 258 -10.05 -9.73 12.82
N LEU A 259 -10.03 -9.04 11.67
CA LEU A 259 -9.96 -9.68 10.36
C LEU A 259 -8.63 -10.40 10.14
N LEU A 260 -7.52 -9.86 10.63
CA LEU A 260 -6.21 -10.49 10.59
C LEU A 260 -6.22 -11.79 11.40
N TYR A 261 -6.76 -11.77 12.62
CA TYR A 261 -6.91 -12.95 13.46
C TYR A 261 -7.76 -14.03 12.78
N LEU A 262 -8.96 -13.68 12.30
CA LEU A 262 -9.85 -14.61 11.60
C LEU A 262 -9.23 -15.16 10.31
N GLY A 263 -8.55 -14.30 9.53
CA GLY A 263 -7.87 -14.70 8.32
C GLY A 263 -6.69 -15.64 8.59
N THR A 264 -5.91 -15.38 9.63
CA THR A 264 -4.81 -16.24 10.07
C THR A 264 -5.33 -17.59 10.57
N LEU A 265 -6.40 -17.60 11.37
CA LEU A 265 -7.06 -18.81 11.84
C LEU A 265 -7.45 -19.74 10.69
N ILE A 266 -8.14 -19.20 9.69
CA ILE A 266 -8.57 -19.97 8.51
C ILE A 266 -7.36 -20.46 7.71
N ARG A 267 -6.37 -19.58 7.47
CA ARG A 267 -5.19 -19.91 6.66
C ARG A 267 -4.34 -21.02 7.27
N THR A 268 -4.30 -21.11 8.58
CA THR A 268 -3.35 -21.96 9.31
C THR A 268 -4.03 -23.19 9.92
N GLY A 269 -5.28 -23.47 9.53
CA GLY A 269 -6.04 -24.60 10.08
C GLY A 269 -6.23 -24.52 11.59
N GLY A 270 -6.24 -23.31 12.16
CA GLY A 270 -6.34 -23.10 13.60
C GLY A 270 -5.04 -23.16 14.39
N PHE A 271 -3.86 -23.25 13.75
CA PHE A 271 -2.57 -23.28 14.46
C PHE A 271 -2.39 -22.08 15.41
N TYR A 272 -2.77 -20.87 14.99
CA TYR A 272 -2.71 -19.66 15.82
C TYR A 272 -4.02 -19.35 16.57
N ALA A 273 -4.76 -20.38 16.99
CA ALA A 273 -6.05 -20.18 17.67
C ALA A 273 -5.92 -19.61 19.08
N SER A 274 -4.84 -19.90 19.79
CA SER A 274 -4.63 -19.33 21.13
C SER A 274 -4.24 -17.85 21.02
N PRO A 275 -4.73 -16.98 21.92
CA PRO A 275 -4.29 -15.59 21.96
C PRO A 275 -2.78 -15.44 22.11
N ALA A 276 -2.13 -16.32 22.88
CA ALA A 276 -0.68 -16.38 23.04
C ALA A 276 0.04 -16.57 21.69
N PHE A 277 -0.34 -17.62 20.93
CA PHE A 277 0.30 -17.93 19.66
C PHE A 277 0.06 -16.81 18.64
N PHE A 278 -1.12 -16.20 18.65
CA PHE A 278 -1.42 -15.09 17.76
C PHE A 278 -0.57 -13.85 18.08
N MET A 279 -0.40 -13.50 19.36
CA MET A 279 0.46 -12.38 19.76
C MET A 279 1.93 -12.60 19.36
N GLU A 280 2.47 -13.79 19.60
CA GLU A 280 3.84 -14.13 19.18
C GLU A 280 3.99 -14.12 17.64
N MET A 281 2.97 -14.61 16.92
CA MET A 281 2.92 -14.53 15.47
C MET A 281 2.91 -13.09 14.97
N LEU A 282 2.23 -12.15 15.64
CA LEU A 282 2.19 -10.75 15.20
C LEU A 282 3.58 -10.13 15.18
N ILE A 283 4.41 -10.42 16.19
CA ILE A 283 5.80 -9.95 16.23
C ILE A 283 6.59 -10.52 15.04
N GLY A 284 6.51 -11.83 14.81
CA GLY A 284 7.21 -12.49 13.70
C GLY A 284 6.66 -12.11 12.31
N TYR A 285 5.38 -11.78 12.19
CA TYR A 285 4.74 -11.38 10.92
C TYR A 285 5.16 -9.97 10.47
N PHE A 286 5.43 -9.09 11.43
CA PHE A 286 5.90 -7.73 11.19
C PHE A 286 7.42 -7.61 11.46
N ASN A 287 8.21 -8.56 10.92
CA ASN A 287 9.66 -8.70 11.13
C ASN A 287 10.53 -7.95 10.12
N THR A 288 9.94 -7.22 9.18
CA THR A 288 10.65 -6.60 8.05
C THR A 288 11.85 -5.73 8.49
N TYR A 289 11.78 -5.05 9.63
CA TYR A 289 12.91 -4.25 10.13
C TYR A 289 14.03 -5.05 10.80
N GLN A 290 13.75 -6.25 11.34
CA GLN A 290 14.79 -7.18 11.78
C GLN A 290 15.64 -7.65 10.61
N LEU A 291 15.00 -7.88 9.45
CA LEU A 291 15.69 -8.24 8.22
C LEU A 291 16.61 -7.10 7.77
N HIS A 292 16.12 -5.85 7.79
CA HIS A 292 16.95 -4.70 7.47
C HIS A 292 18.15 -4.53 8.43
N ASP A 293 17.95 -4.76 9.73
CA ASP A 293 19.03 -4.71 10.72
C ASP A 293 20.14 -5.72 10.41
N TRP A 294 19.81 -6.90 9.86
CA TRP A 294 20.83 -7.85 9.39
C TRP A 294 21.65 -7.29 8.23
N ILE A 295 21.06 -6.51 7.32
CA ILE A 295 21.79 -5.87 6.22
C ILE A 295 22.74 -4.81 6.76
N VAL A 296 22.27 -3.97 7.69
CA VAL A 296 23.12 -2.96 8.35
C VAL A 296 24.28 -3.62 9.11
N GLY A 297 24.04 -4.77 9.75
CA GLY A 297 25.07 -5.51 10.48
C GLY A 297 26.08 -6.27 9.61
N THR A 298 25.73 -6.57 8.35
CA THR A 298 26.57 -7.40 7.45
C THR A 298 27.19 -6.64 6.29
N ARG A 299 26.71 -5.44 5.99
CA ARG A 299 27.14 -4.66 4.81
C ARG A 299 27.29 -3.19 5.15
N ASN A 300 28.18 -2.53 4.41
CA ASN A 300 28.25 -1.08 4.40
C ASN A 300 27.18 -0.50 3.44
N PRO A 301 26.74 0.75 3.65
CA PRO A 301 25.87 1.44 2.71
C PRO A 301 26.59 1.64 1.38
N ASP A 302 25.85 1.55 0.26
CA ASP A 302 26.45 1.51 -1.08
C ASP A 302 25.60 2.29 -2.12
N TRP A 303 26.11 2.37 -3.36
CA TRP A 303 25.57 3.17 -4.46
C TRP A 303 25.13 2.32 -5.65
N PHE A 304 23.84 2.39 -5.96
CA PHE A 304 23.19 1.71 -7.09
C PHE A 304 23.51 0.21 -7.23
N THR A 305 23.76 -0.50 -6.13
CA THR A 305 24.11 -1.93 -6.13
C THR A 305 23.00 -2.80 -6.74
N THR A 306 21.74 -2.39 -6.61
CA THR A 306 20.57 -3.18 -7.06
C THR A 306 19.68 -2.42 -8.05
N SER A 307 20.01 -1.18 -8.41
CA SER A 307 19.23 -0.37 -9.35
C SER A 307 19.06 -0.99 -10.73
N TYR A 308 20.02 -1.81 -11.18
CA TYR A 308 19.93 -2.49 -12.48
C TYR A 308 18.85 -3.58 -12.52
N GLN A 309 18.43 -4.10 -11.36
CA GLN A 309 17.48 -5.23 -11.26
C GLN A 309 16.13 -4.91 -11.90
N VAL A 310 15.74 -3.63 -11.94
CA VAL A 310 14.53 -3.12 -12.63
C VAL A 310 14.47 -3.54 -14.11
N LEU A 311 15.62 -3.79 -14.74
CA LEU A 311 15.73 -4.17 -16.15
C LEU A 311 15.75 -5.69 -16.38
N ILE A 312 15.92 -6.51 -15.34
CA ILE A 312 16.15 -7.95 -15.50
C ILE A 312 14.93 -8.67 -16.06
N LYS A 313 13.72 -8.41 -15.56
CA LYS A 313 12.50 -9.00 -16.13
C LYS A 313 12.27 -8.62 -17.60
N PRO A 314 12.39 -7.34 -18.00
CA PRO A 314 12.45 -6.98 -19.41
C PRO A 314 13.50 -7.74 -20.21
N LEU A 315 14.73 -7.86 -19.71
CA LEU A 315 15.82 -8.59 -20.38
C LEU A 315 15.53 -10.11 -20.48
N GLN A 316 14.88 -10.70 -19.48
CA GLN A 316 14.43 -12.10 -19.51
C GLN A 316 13.41 -12.33 -20.64
N ILE A 317 12.48 -11.40 -20.87
CA ILE A 317 11.50 -11.49 -21.97
C ILE A 317 12.20 -11.51 -23.34
N PHE A 318 13.29 -10.76 -23.49
CA PHE A 318 14.09 -10.74 -24.72
C PHE A 318 15.16 -11.84 -24.79
N GLY A 319 15.28 -12.69 -23.76
CA GLY A 319 16.27 -13.77 -23.72
C GLY A 319 17.70 -13.31 -23.42
N TYR A 320 17.90 -12.09 -22.92
CA TYR A 320 19.21 -11.53 -22.58
C TYR A 320 19.62 -11.75 -21.10
N ALA A 321 18.69 -12.17 -20.25
CA ALA A 321 18.94 -12.46 -18.83
C ALA A 321 18.48 -13.90 -18.51
N GLY A 322 19.18 -14.53 -17.56
CA GLY A 322 18.88 -15.88 -17.10
C GLY A 322 17.60 -15.94 -16.27
N VAL A 323 16.96 -17.10 -16.21
CA VAL A 323 15.73 -17.33 -15.44
C VAL A 323 15.97 -17.13 -13.93
N ASP A 324 17.17 -17.45 -13.47
CA ASP A 324 17.60 -17.32 -12.08
C ASP A 324 18.23 -15.96 -11.74
N ASP A 325 18.22 -14.99 -12.65
CA ASP A 325 18.76 -13.65 -12.35
C ASP A 325 17.86 -12.89 -11.36
N ASP A 326 18.49 -12.08 -10.51
CA ASP A 326 17.79 -11.28 -9.49
C ASP A 326 17.10 -10.07 -10.10
N PHE A 327 15.77 -10.10 -10.12
CA PHE A 327 14.96 -9.01 -10.68
C PHE A 327 14.40 -8.05 -9.64
N ASP A 328 14.57 -8.35 -8.35
CA ASP A 328 14.35 -7.42 -7.25
C ASP A 328 15.18 -7.79 -6.01
N ILE A 329 15.27 -6.85 -5.07
CA ILE A 329 16.02 -6.99 -3.81
C ILE A 329 15.47 -8.13 -2.96
N SER A 330 14.15 -8.37 -3.02
CA SER A 330 13.53 -9.42 -2.22
C SER A 330 13.98 -10.80 -2.70
N VAL A 331 14.10 -11.02 -4.00
CA VAL A 331 14.64 -12.26 -4.57
C VAL A 331 16.12 -12.41 -4.22
N MET A 332 16.93 -11.39 -4.46
CA MET A 332 18.37 -11.41 -4.18
C MET A 332 18.65 -11.79 -2.71
N LEU A 333 18.03 -11.07 -1.77
CA LEU A 333 18.28 -11.30 -0.36
C LEU A 333 17.59 -12.57 0.17
N THR A 334 16.50 -13.04 -0.46
CA THR A 334 15.92 -14.35 -0.10
C THR A 334 16.85 -15.47 -0.52
N LYS A 335 17.43 -15.43 -1.72
CA LYS A 335 18.41 -16.45 -2.15
C LYS A 335 19.62 -16.53 -1.22
N GLU A 336 20.03 -15.39 -0.68
CA GLU A 336 21.18 -15.30 0.22
C GLU A 336 20.85 -15.74 1.66
N PHE A 337 19.82 -15.16 2.28
CA PHE A 337 19.53 -15.39 3.70
C PHE A 337 18.56 -16.55 3.95
N PHE A 338 17.73 -16.88 2.97
CA PHE A 338 16.69 -17.92 3.07
C PHE A 338 16.64 -18.80 1.80
N PRO A 339 17.77 -19.41 1.38
CA PRO A 339 17.86 -20.14 0.12
C PRO A 339 16.79 -21.22 0.00
N GLU A 340 16.47 -21.92 1.08
CA GLU A 340 15.45 -22.96 1.07
C GLU A 340 14.05 -22.44 0.71
N GLN A 341 13.70 -21.22 1.14
CA GLN A 341 12.41 -20.63 0.79
C GLN A 341 12.32 -20.27 -0.69
N TRP A 342 13.44 -19.82 -1.29
CA TRP A 342 13.45 -19.54 -2.72
C TRP A 342 13.49 -20.83 -3.55
N TYR A 343 14.47 -21.70 -3.30
CA TYR A 343 14.75 -22.86 -4.13
C TYR A 343 13.78 -24.04 -3.91
N ARG A 344 13.16 -24.17 -2.73
CA ARG A 344 12.16 -25.22 -2.46
C ARG A 344 10.72 -24.71 -2.46
N GLU A 345 10.48 -23.53 -1.91
CA GLU A 345 9.11 -23.03 -1.69
C GLU A 345 8.66 -21.98 -2.72
N HIS A 346 9.59 -21.48 -3.57
CA HIS A 346 9.35 -20.37 -4.50
C HIS A 346 8.73 -19.14 -3.82
N ALA A 347 9.14 -18.88 -2.58
CA ALA A 347 8.69 -17.77 -1.75
C ALA A 347 9.79 -16.70 -1.61
N THR A 348 9.38 -15.45 -1.35
CA THR A 348 10.29 -14.33 -1.08
C THR A 348 10.00 -13.72 0.28
N GLN A 349 11.06 -13.36 0.99
CA GLN A 349 10.98 -12.48 2.14
C GLN A 349 10.72 -11.03 1.71
N GLN A 350 10.05 -10.28 2.57
CA GLN A 350 9.65 -8.90 2.28
C GLN A 350 10.54 -7.94 3.08
N TRP A 351 11.28 -7.10 2.38
CA TRP A 351 12.25 -6.16 2.94
C TRP A 351 11.66 -4.74 2.94
N PRO A 352 12.06 -3.88 3.88
CA PRO A 352 11.54 -2.51 3.92
C PRO A 352 12.27 -1.64 2.89
N LEU A 353 11.64 -0.53 2.52
CA LEU A 353 12.22 0.48 1.64
C LEU A 353 13.63 0.92 2.10
N GLU A 354 13.84 1.01 3.41
CA GLU A 354 15.12 1.37 4.01
C GLU A 354 16.27 0.46 3.55
N THR A 355 15.99 -0.82 3.23
CA THR A 355 17.01 -1.72 2.66
C THR A 355 17.42 -1.31 1.25
N GLU A 356 16.48 -0.90 0.41
CA GLU A 356 16.81 -0.35 -0.90
C GLU A 356 17.57 0.98 -0.79
N LEU A 357 17.14 1.85 0.13
CA LEU A 357 17.79 3.14 0.39
C LEU A 357 19.23 2.95 0.88
N TYR A 358 19.46 1.95 1.71
CA TYR A 358 20.78 1.57 2.20
C TYR A 358 21.71 1.07 1.08
N LEU A 359 21.20 0.20 0.21
CA LEU A 359 21.99 -0.44 -0.86
C LEU A 359 22.15 0.42 -2.12
N ASN A 360 21.30 1.42 -2.34
CA ASN A 360 21.36 2.23 -3.56
C ASN A 360 21.64 3.72 -3.34
N TYR A 361 21.39 4.23 -2.13
CA TYR A 361 21.43 5.66 -1.83
C TYR A 361 22.23 5.96 -0.55
N TYR A 362 23.26 5.18 -0.25
CA TYR A 362 24.12 5.37 0.92
C TYR A 362 23.35 5.50 2.28
N GLY A 363 22.16 4.90 2.37
CA GLY A 363 21.28 5.00 3.54
C GLY A 363 20.95 6.44 3.91
N ILE A 364 21.06 6.78 5.20
CA ILE A 364 20.67 8.09 5.78
C ILE A 364 21.20 9.30 4.98
N LEU A 365 22.39 9.18 4.36
CA LEU A 365 23.06 10.31 3.71
C LEU A 365 22.31 10.83 2.47
N LEU A 366 21.89 9.94 1.55
CA LEU A 366 21.27 10.34 0.27
C LEU A 366 19.83 9.85 0.12
N GLU A 367 19.32 9.03 1.04
CA GLU A 367 17.92 8.61 1.03
C GLU A 367 16.87 9.74 1.02
N PRO A 368 17.11 10.95 1.57
CA PRO A 368 16.08 11.99 1.53
C PRO A 368 15.72 12.42 0.10
N LEU A 369 16.67 12.35 -0.84
CA LEU A 369 16.46 12.80 -2.23
C LEU A 369 15.38 11.97 -2.95
N PRO A 370 15.50 10.64 -3.11
CA PRO A 370 14.46 9.83 -3.74
C PRO A 370 13.11 9.91 -3.02
N LEU A 371 13.12 9.99 -1.68
CA LEU A 371 11.89 10.11 -0.88
C LEU A 371 11.15 11.43 -1.16
N ILE A 372 11.86 12.55 -1.24
CA ILE A 372 11.28 13.87 -1.58
C ILE A 372 10.73 13.86 -3.01
N ILE A 373 11.45 13.26 -3.96
CA ILE A 373 10.98 13.14 -5.35
C ILE A 373 9.68 12.33 -5.38
N TYR A 374 9.64 11.17 -4.73
CA TYR A 374 8.45 10.35 -4.65
C TYR A 374 7.29 11.10 -4.00
N ALA A 375 7.51 11.74 -2.85
CA ALA A 375 6.52 12.54 -2.16
C ALA A 375 5.98 13.70 -3.02
N SER A 376 6.80 14.29 -3.88
CA SER A 376 6.40 15.36 -4.79
C SER A 376 5.42 14.85 -5.87
N VAL A 377 5.67 13.66 -6.41
CA VAL A 377 4.81 12.99 -7.40
C VAL A 377 3.48 12.60 -6.77
N ILE A 378 3.51 11.97 -5.59
CA ILE A 378 2.30 11.60 -4.85
C ILE A 378 1.50 12.84 -4.44
N GLY A 379 2.17 13.88 -3.95
CA GLY A 379 1.53 15.15 -3.61
C GLY A 379 0.89 15.81 -4.83
N TRP A 380 1.56 15.81 -5.99
CA TRP A 380 0.96 16.29 -7.24
C TRP A 380 -0.30 15.52 -7.61
N LEU A 381 -0.25 14.18 -7.54
CA LEU A 381 -1.35 13.30 -7.87
C LEU A 381 -2.53 13.50 -6.89
N PHE A 382 -2.26 13.56 -5.59
CA PHE A 382 -3.24 13.86 -4.54
C PHE A 382 -3.92 15.22 -4.78
N ARG A 383 -3.15 16.28 -5.05
CA ARG A 383 -3.73 17.60 -5.31
C ARG A 383 -4.62 17.59 -6.55
N ARG A 384 -4.23 16.87 -7.61
CA ARG A 384 -5.02 16.78 -8.85
C ARG A 384 -6.28 15.92 -8.69
N ALA A 385 -6.16 14.74 -8.09
CA ALA A 385 -7.26 13.79 -7.95
C ALA A 385 -8.21 14.17 -6.81
N ILE A 386 -7.68 14.46 -5.62
CA ILE A 386 -8.45 14.62 -4.38
C ILE A 386 -8.80 16.09 -4.09
N ILE A 387 -7.84 17.01 -4.21
CA ILE A 387 -8.11 18.43 -3.89
C ILE A 387 -8.89 19.11 -5.01
N ARG A 388 -8.49 18.91 -6.27
CA ARG A 388 -9.19 19.45 -7.45
C ARG A 388 -10.36 18.59 -7.92
N MET A 389 -10.61 17.44 -7.28
CA MET A 389 -11.70 16.52 -7.63
C MET A 389 -11.70 16.12 -9.12
N ASN A 390 -10.53 15.91 -9.72
CA ASN A 390 -10.45 15.44 -11.10
C ASN A 390 -10.85 13.95 -11.17
N LEU A 391 -12.12 13.68 -11.49
CA LEU A 391 -12.72 12.35 -11.41
C LEU A 391 -11.91 11.25 -12.14
N PRO A 392 -11.47 11.42 -13.40
CA PRO A 392 -10.61 10.45 -14.08
C PRO A 392 -9.28 10.14 -13.39
N MET A 393 -8.72 11.04 -12.57
CA MET A 393 -7.45 10.81 -11.87
C MET A 393 -7.62 10.12 -10.52
N ILE A 394 -8.84 10.04 -9.99
CA ILE A 394 -9.13 9.36 -8.71
C ILE A 394 -8.69 7.90 -8.70
N PRO A 395 -9.09 7.04 -9.66
CA PRO A 395 -8.70 5.64 -9.61
C PRO A 395 -7.17 5.49 -9.75
N VAL A 396 -6.51 6.33 -10.54
CA VAL A 396 -5.04 6.37 -10.64
C VAL A 396 -4.40 6.70 -9.28
N PHE A 397 -4.90 7.74 -8.60
CA PHE A 397 -4.44 8.09 -7.26
C PHE A 397 -4.67 6.96 -6.26
N LEU A 398 -5.84 6.31 -6.28
CA LEU A 398 -6.14 5.24 -5.33
C LEU A 398 -5.29 3.99 -5.55
N LEU A 399 -5.00 3.62 -6.80
CA LEU A 399 -4.06 2.55 -7.10
C LEU A 399 -2.68 2.87 -6.53
N GLU A 400 -2.19 4.10 -6.74
CA GLU A 400 -0.89 4.53 -6.23
C GLU A 400 -0.87 4.65 -4.69
N PHE A 401 -1.96 5.15 -4.09
CA PHE A 401 -2.14 5.22 -2.64
C PHE A 401 -2.06 3.84 -1.99
N LEU A 402 -2.63 2.81 -2.63
CA LEU A 402 -2.50 1.42 -2.16
C LEU A 402 -1.11 0.85 -2.43
N ARG A 403 -0.49 1.20 -3.57
CA ARG A 403 0.89 0.81 -3.91
C ARG A 403 1.91 1.36 -2.92
N MET A 404 1.67 2.52 -2.30
CA MET A 404 2.53 3.06 -1.24
C MET A 404 2.86 2.01 -0.17
N PHE A 405 1.90 1.16 0.22
CA PHE A 405 2.16 0.11 1.21
C PHE A 405 3.15 -0.94 0.69
N SER A 406 3.03 -1.34 -0.58
CA SER A 406 3.97 -2.27 -1.23
C SER A 406 5.35 -1.63 -1.47
N MET A 407 5.40 -0.33 -1.76
CA MET A 407 6.65 0.41 -1.92
C MET A 407 7.41 0.50 -0.60
N LEU A 408 6.72 0.83 0.49
CA LEU A 408 7.31 0.83 1.84
C LEU A 408 7.80 -0.57 2.25
N ARG A 409 7.14 -1.61 1.74
CA ARG A 409 7.48 -3.02 1.92
C ARG A 409 8.20 -3.62 0.70
N GLY A 410 9.17 -2.89 0.15
CA GLY A 410 9.95 -3.37 -0.98
C GLY A 410 10.84 -2.28 -1.56
N THR A 411 10.53 -1.89 -2.79
CA THR A 411 11.33 -0.94 -3.59
C THR A 411 10.49 0.24 -4.07
N LEU A 412 11.15 1.39 -4.17
CA LEU A 412 10.70 2.64 -4.74
C LEU A 412 10.34 2.50 -6.23
N ILE A 413 11.24 1.85 -6.98
CA ILE A 413 11.14 1.67 -8.43
C ILE A 413 11.14 0.16 -8.74
N PRO A 414 9.98 -0.50 -8.58
CA PRO A 414 9.84 -1.91 -8.94
C PRO A 414 9.95 -2.10 -10.46
N TRP A 415 10.38 -3.29 -10.89
CA TRP A 415 10.47 -3.65 -12.32
C TRP A 415 9.10 -3.57 -13.03
N GLU A 416 7.99 -3.71 -12.29
CA GLU A 416 6.64 -3.56 -12.81
C GLU A 416 6.23 -2.09 -13.04
N LEU A 417 7.04 -1.09 -12.65
CA LEU A 417 6.67 0.32 -12.77
C LEU A 417 6.24 0.74 -14.19
N PRO A 418 6.92 0.35 -15.28
CA PRO A 418 6.45 0.66 -16.64
C PRO A 418 5.06 0.09 -16.94
N ILE A 419 4.77 -1.10 -16.41
CA ILE A 419 3.46 -1.75 -16.55
C ILE A 419 2.40 -0.93 -15.78
N TYR A 420 2.70 -0.51 -14.55
CA TYR A 420 1.80 0.33 -13.77
C TYR A 420 1.52 1.67 -14.45
N ILE A 421 2.52 2.32 -15.04
CA ILE A 421 2.33 3.57 -15.79
C ILE A 421 1.36 3.35 -16.97
N LEU A 422 1.55 2.28 -17.74
CA LEU A 422 0.63 1.96 -18.84
C LEU A 422 -0.80 1.71 -18.33
N GLN A 423 -0.94 0.97 -17.23
CA GLN A 423 -2.24 0.73 -16.60
C GLN A 423 -2.89 2.04 -16.13
N TYR A 424 -2.13 2.95 -15.53
CA TYR A 424 -2.62 4.25 -15.09
C TYR A 424 -3.11 5.10 -16.26
N LEU A 425 -2.36 5.14 -17.36
CA LEU A 425 -2.75 5.85 -18.58
C LEU A 425 -4.05 5.28 -19.17
N LEU A 426 -4.18 3.95 -19.24
CA LEU A 426 -5.38 3.29 -19.75
C LEU A 426 -6.60 3.55 -18.86
N VAL A 427 -6.46 3.42 -17.53
CA VAL A 427 -7.52 3.75 -16.57
C VAL A 427 -7.98 5.20 -16.75
N TYR A 428 -7.02 6.13 -16.82
CA TYR A 428 -7.31 7.55 -17.01
C TYR A 428 -8.04 7.81 -18.33
N ALA A 429 -7.57 7.21 -19.43
CA ALA A 429 -8.18 7.37 -20.75
C ALA A 429 -9.63 6.87 -20.77
N ILE A 430 -9.89 5.65 -20.28
CA ILE A 430 -11.26 5.09 -20.20
C ILE A 430 -12.16 5.98 -19.36
N CYS A 431 -11.70 6.39 -18.17
CA CYS A 431 -12.49 7.23 -17.28
C CYS A 431 -12.75 8.62 -17.90
N ARG A 432 -11.76 9.18 -18.61
CA ARG A 432 -11.90 10.47 -19.30
C ARG A 432 -12.90 10.41 -20.45
N LEU A 433 -12.95 9.30 -21.18
CA LEU A 433 -13.93 9.08 -22.24
C LEU A 433 -15.36 8.93 -21.68
N ALA A 434 -15.51 8.23 -20.56
CA ALA A 434 -16.81 7.99 -19.93
C ALA A 434 -17.40 9.23 -19.23
N LEU A 435 -16.55 10.14 -18.77
CA LEU A 435 -16.93 11.31 -17.98
C LEU A 435 -16.94 12.56 -18.86
N THR A 436 -18.10 12.91 -19.39
CA THR A 436 -18.31 14.13 -20.20
C THR A 436 -18.66 15.30 -19.29
N GLY A 437 -17.97 16.44 -19.45
CA GLY A 437 -18.42 17.73 -18.89
C GLY A 437 -17.83 18.21 -17.55
N GLY A 438 -16.91 17.50 -16.91
CA GLY A 438 -16.36 17.90 -15.60
C GLY A 438 -15.19 18.90 -15.65
N GLY A 439 -15.40 20.10 -16.19
CA GLY A 439 -14.52 21.24 -15.91
C GLY A 439 -14.98 21.89 -14.60
N VAL A 440 -14.10 22.00 -13.60
CA VAL A 440 -14.41 22.69 -12.34
C VAL A 440 -14.79 24.14 -12.64
N ARG A 441 -16.08 24.47 -12.64
CA ARG A 441 -16.53 25.87 -12.51
C ARG A 441 -16.57 26.19 -11.03
N ALA A 442 -15.57 26.96 -10.57
CA ALA A 442 -15.63 27.56 -9.26
C ALA A 442 -16.76 28.60 -9.27
N ILE A 443 -17.93 28.24 -8.75
CA ILE A 443 -18.96 29.24 -8.47
C ILE A 443 -18.49 30.01 -7.24
N SER A 444 -17.98 31.22 -7.47
CA SER A 444 -17.76 32.21 -6.43
C SER A 444 -19.12 32.57 -5.82
N GLN A 445 -19.49 31.91 -4.73
CA GLN A 445 -20.59 32.38 -3.88
C GLN A 445 -20.06 33.52 -2.99
N TYR A 446 -19.82 34.67 -3.61
CA TYR A 446 -19.70 35.96 -2.93
C TYR A 446 -20.64 36.96 -3.59
N GLN A 447 -21.92 36.60 -3.68
CA GLN A 447 -23.00 37.56 -3.90
C GLN A 447 -24.21 37.07 -3.08
N HIS A 448 -24.58 37.86 -2.07
CA HIS A 448 -25.75 37.75 -1.18
C HIS A 448 -25.65 36.77 0.00
N ALA A 449 -25.10 37.27 1.11
CA ALA A 449 -25.78 37.34 2.41
C ALA A 449 -25.00 38.31 3.33
#